data_AF-A0A3E0H393-F1
#
_entry.id   AF-A0A3E0H393-F1
#
_cell.length_a   1.000
_cell.length_b   1.000
_cell.length_c   1.000
_cell.angle_alpha   90.00
_cell.angle_beta   90.00
_cell.angle_gamma   90.00
#
_symmetry.space_group_name_H-M   'P 1'
#
loop_
_entity.id
_entity.type
_entity.pdbx_description
1 polymer ?
#
loop_
_entity_poly.entity_id
_entity_poly.type
_entity_poly.pdbx_seq_one_letter_code
_entity_poly.pdbx_strand_id
1 'polypeptide(L)'
;MSVPRVVCIWPDVLALDPTQRYAWCRCGLSANGLWCDGSHRAVESSPGPLIFSPKRAQHYWLCTCKQTRTPPYCDASHHRLRPPSR
;
A
#
# COMPACT_ATOMS: atom_id res chain seq x y z
N MET A 1 17.15 5.46 -4.77
CA MET A 1 15.95 5.87 -4.01
C MET A 1 15.69 4.82 -2.95
N SER A 2 15.57 5.18 -1.67
CA SER A 2 15.23 4.21 -0.63
C SER A 2 13.74 3.85 -0.73
N VAL A 3 13.46 2.55 -0.74
CA VAL A 3 12.11 1.97 -0.75
C VAL A 3 12.00 1.00 0.42
N PRO A 4 10.81 0.83 1.02
CA PRO A 4 9.54 1.44 0.66
C PRO A 4 9.40 2.90 1.12
N ARG A 5 8.88 3.78 0.25
CA ARG A 5 8.62 5.19 0.57
C ARG A 5 7.29 5.33 1.32
N VAL A 6 7.29 6.17 2.36
CA VAL A 6 6.06 6.60 3.02
C VAL A 6 5.30 7.54 2.09
N VAL A 7 4.14 7.09 1.60
CA VAL A 7 3.29 7.91 0.70
C VAL A 7 2.39 8.84 1.50
N CYS A 8 1.72 8.30 2.51
CA CYS A 8 0.73 8.97 3.33
C CYS A 8 0.75 8.33 4.73
N ILE A 9 0.37 9.09 5.77
CA ILE A 9 0.25 8.58 7.14
C ILE A 9 -1.22 8.33 7.54
N TRP A 10 -2.13 8.28 6.59
CA TRP A 10 -3.55 7.99 6.80
C TRP A 10 -3.96 6.80 5.95
N PRO A 11 -4.63 5.79 6.51
CA PRO A 11 -5.13 4.66 5.74
C PRO A 11 -6.25 5.08 4.78
N ASP A 12 -6.35 4.36 3.66
CA ASP A 12 -7.49 4.47 2.75
C ASP A 12 -8.56 3.44 3.12
N VAL A 13 -9.83 3.86 3.09
CA VAL A 13 -10.99 2.99 3.31
C VAL A 13 -11.67 2.71 1.99
N LEU A 14 -11.70 1.44 1.58
CA LEU A 14 -12.28 1.03 0.30
C LEU A 14 -13.13 -0.23 0.47
N ALA A 15 -14.27 -0.26 -0.23
CA ALA A 15 -15.03 -1.48 -0.43
C ALA A 15 -14.29 -2.38 -1.43
N LEU A 16 -13.94 -3.60 -1.02
CA LEU A 16 -13.26 -4.56 -1.88
C LEU A 16 -14.14 -5.78 -2.17
N ASP A 17 -14.01 -6.32 -3.38
CA ASP A 17 -14.79 -7.46 -3.87
C ASP A 17 -13.94 -8.75 -3.80
N PRO A 18 -14.43 -9.84 -3.19
CA PRO A 18 -13.71 -11.11 -3.09
C PRO A 18 -13.47 -11.81 -4.44
N THR A 19 -14.22 -11.46 -5.49
CA THR A 19 -14.04 -11.99 -6.85
C THR A 19 -12.92 -11.29 -7.62
N GLN A 20 -12.48 -10.13 -7.13
CA GLN A 20 -11.43 -9.33 -7.78
C GLN A 20 -10.06 -9.63 -7.18
N ARG A 21 -9.02 -9.45 -8.00
CA ARG A 21 -7.62 -9.50 -7.57
C ARG A 21 -7.05 -8.08 -7.58
N TYR A 22 -6.50 -7.69 -6.44
CA TYR A 22 -5.92 -6.37 -6.25
C TYR A 22 -4.40 -6.45 -6.18
N ALA A 23 -3.72 -5.50 -6.80
CA ALA A 23 -2.26 -5.37 -6.75
C ALA A 23 -1.88 -4.22 -5.82
N TRP A 24 -1.72 -4.50 -4.53
CA TRP A 24 -1.32 -3.48 -3.56
C TRP A 24 0.14 -3.06 -3.74
N CYS A 25 0.37 -1.76 -3.83
CA CYS A 25 1.70 -1.18 -3.97
C CYS A 25 2.49 -1.33 -2.66
N ARG A 26 3.62 -2.07 -2.71
CA ARG A 26 4.52 -2.24 -1.57
C ARG A 26 5.63 -1.19 -1.49
N CYS A 27 6.06 -0.63 -2.61
CA CYS A 27 7.26 0.22 -2.67
C CYS A 27 7.02 1.71 -2.42
N GLY A 28 5.77 2.18 -2.51
CA GLY A 28 5.43 3.59 -2.35
C GLY A 28 5.85 4.50 -3.51
N LEU A 29 6.21 3.93 -4.66
CA LEU A 29 6.58 4.69 -5.88
C LEU A 29 5.40 4.95 -6.81
N SER A 30 4.23 4.33 -6.58
CA SER A 30 3.09 4.52 -7.46
C SER A 30 2.50 5.92 -7.34
N ALA A 31 2.12 6.51 -8.47
CA ALA A 31 1.43 7.79 -8.53
C ALA A 31 0.07 7.79 -7.80
N ASN A 32 -0.62 6.65 -7.76
CA ASN A 32 -1.89 6.52 -7.03
C ASN A 32 -1.69 6.12 -5.55
N GLY A 33 -0.45 5.84 -5.12
CA GLY A 33 -0.07 5.49 -3.76
C GLY A 33 -0.50 4.10 -3.26
N LEU A 34 -1.68 3.63 -3.64
CA LEU A 34 -2.30 2.43 -3.08
C LEU A 34 -2.11 1.19 -3.97
N TRP A 35 -2.36 1.33 -5.26
CA TRP A 35 -2.32 0.27 -6.25
C TRP A 35 -1.03 0.30 -7.05
N CYS A 36 -0.56 -0.85 -7.50
CA CYS A 36 0.65 -0.90 -8.30
C CYS A 36 0.38 -0.45 -9.74
N ASP A 37 1.14 0.52 -10.21
CA ASP A 37 1.14 1.04 -11.59
C ASP A 37 2.39 0.62 -12.40
N GLY A 38 3.26 -0.20 -11.81
CA GLY A 38 4.51 -0.65 -12.43
C GLY A 38 5.74 0.19 -12.07
N SER A 39 5.59 1.33 -11.38
CA SER A 39 6.69 2.23 -11.01
C SER A 39 7.78 1.57 -10.15
N HIS A 40 7.47 0.44 -9.49
CA HIS A 40 8.46 -0.35 -8.76
C HIS A 40 9.62 -0.81 -9.65
N ARG A 41 9.41 -1.03 -10.95
CA ARG A 41 10.44 -1.51 -11.88
C ARG A 41 11.53 -0.50 -12.19
N ALA A 42 11.30 0.78 -11.90
CA ALA A 42 12.31 1.82 -12.07
C ALA A 42 13.46 1.73 -11.03
N VAL A 43 13.30 0.90 -9.99
CA VAL A 43 14.30 0.71 -8.94
C VAL A 43 14.52 -0.79 -8.75
N GLU A 44 15.72 -1.28 -9.06
CA GLU A 44 16.05 -2.72 -9.08
C GLU A 44 15.78 -3.44 -7.76
N SER A 45 16.07 -2.78 -6.62
CA SER A 45 15.86 -3.34 -5.28
C SER A 45 14.43 -3.17 -4.75
N SER A 46 13.51 -2.65 -5.56
CA SER A 46 12.15 -2.35 -5.12
C SER A 46 11.28 -3.59 -5.04
N PRO A 47 10.53 -3.79 -3.94
CA PRO A 47 9.61 -4.90 -3.85
C PRO A 47 8.50 -4.74 -4.90
N GLY A 48 8.19 -5.83 -5.62
CA GLY A 48 7.02 -5.88 -6.51
C GLY A 48 5.69 -5.68 -5.76
N PRO A 49 4.51 -5.73 -6.39
CA PRO A 49 3.24 -5.64 -5.69
C PRO A 49 2.91 -6.87 -4.83
N LEU A 50 2.02 -6.70 -3.85
CA LEU A 50 1.32 -7.83 -3.21
C LEU A 50 -0.01 -8.04 -3.93
N ILE A 51 -0.16 -9.21 -4.57
CA ILE A 51 -1.43 -9.60 -5.20
C ILE A 51 -2.29 -10.33 -4.16
N PHE A 52 -3.50 -9.84 -3.93
CA PHE A 52 -4.42 -10.46 -2.98
C PHE A 52 -5.88 -10.34 -3.45
N SER A 53 -6.74 -11.19 -2.86
CA SER A 53 -8.20 -11.06 -2.94
C SER A 53 -8.75 -11.04 -1.51
N PRO A 54 -9.66 -10.11 -1.17
CA PRO A 54 -10.27 -10.07 0.15
C PRO A 54 -11.17 -11.30 0.35
N LYS A 55 -11.40 -11.69 1.60
CA LYS A 55 -12.26 -12.87 1.90
C LYS A 55 -13.75 -12.56 1.80
N ARG A 56 -14.15 -11.29 1.97
CA ARG A 56 -15.55 -10.86 2.03
C ARG A 56 -15.71 -9.52 1.32
N ALA A 57 -16.92 -9.26 0.83
CA ALA A 57 -17.29 -7.96 0.27
C ALA A 57 -17.59 -6.99 1.42
N GLN A 58 -16.63 -6.12 1.75
CA GLN A 58 -16.78 -5.13 2.82
C GLN A 58 -15.75 -4.00 2.68
N HIS A 59 -15.86 -2.98 3.53
CA HIS A 59 -14.86 -1.94 3.65
C HIS A 59 -13.63 -2.46 4.40
N TYR A 60 -12.45 -2.15 3.86
CA TYR A 60 -11.15 -2.48 4.46
C TYR A 60 -10.32 -1.21 4.61
N TRP A 61 -9.55 -1.16 5.69
CA TRP A 61 -8.52 -0.15 5.91
C TRP A 61 -7.22 -0.63 5.29
N LEU A 62 -6.81 -0.01 4.18
CA LEU A 62 -5.58 -0.37 3.48
C LEU A 62 -4.43 0.56 3.86
N CYS A 63 -3.25 -0.03 3.93
CA CYS A 63 -2.04 0.71 4.28
C CYS A 63 -1.54 1.55 3.10
N THR A 64 -1.35 2.85 3.36
CA THR A 64 -0.75 3.81 2.43
C THR A 64 0.69 4.18 2.83
N CYS A 65 1.04 4.05 4.11
CA CYS A 65 2.38 4.40 4.63
C CYS A 65 3.49 3.39 4.26
N LYS A 66 3.11 2.18 3.85
CA LYS A 66 4.00 1.06 3.47
C LYS A 66 4.89 0.51 4.59
N GLN A 67 4.57 0.84 5.84
CA GLN A 67 5.25 0.36 7.05
C GLN A 67 4.40 -0.64 7.86
N THR A 68 3.27 -1.11 7.32
CA THR A 68 2.43 -2.12 7.99
C THR A 68 3.17 -3.44 8.14
N ARG A 69 2.93 -4.12 9.27
CA ARG A 69 3.37 -5.50 9.53
C ARG A 69 2.33 -6.53 9.09
N THR A 70 1.13 -6.10 8.72
CA THR A 70 0.03 -6.96 8.26
C THR A 70 -0.46 -6.57 6.86
N PRO A 71 0.43 -6.56 5.84
CA PRO A 71 0.06 -6.13 4.50
C PRO A 71 -1.07 -7.01 3.91
N PRO A 72 -2.01 -6.42 3.15
CA PRO A 72 -2.08 -5.01 2.70
C PRO A 72 -2.80 -4.07 3.68
N TYR A 73 -3.21 -4.57 4.84
CA TYR A 73 -4.09 -3.86 5.77
C TYR A 73 -3.34 -2.86 6.65
N CYS A 74 -4.08 -1.88 7.15
CA CYS A 74 -3.57 -0.95 8.14
C CYS A 74 -3.53 -1.59 9.53
N ASP A 75 -2.40 -1.47 10.22
CA ASP A 75 -2.15 -1.92 11.59
C ASP A 75 -1.76 -0.76 12.54
N ALA A 76 -2.09 0.48 12.14
CA ALA A 76 -1.70 1.70 12.83
C ALA A 76 -0.17 1.96 12.94
N SER A 77 0.69 1.23 12.22
CA SER A 77 2.13 1.52 12.18
C SER A 77 2.47 2.96 11.74
N HIS A 78 1.56 3.60 10.99
CA HIS A 78 1.68 4.99 10.58
C HIS A 78 1.68 6.01 11.73
N HIS A 79 1.16 5.66 12.92
CA HIS A 79 1.20 6.54 14.10
C HIS A 79 2.63 6.87 14.58
N ARG A 80 3.62 6.05 14.18
CA ARG A 80 5.03 6.26 14.54
C ARG A 80 5.79 7.07 13.49
N LEU A 81 5.13 7.48 12.42
CA LEU A 81 5.74 8.17 11.29
C LEU A 81 5.38 9.65 11.31
N ARG A 82 6.27 10.46 10.75
CA ARG A 82 5.96 11.85 10.43
C ARG A 82 5.33 11.92 9.03
N PRO A 83 4.41 12.87 8.77
CA PRO A 83 3.94 13.10 7.42
C PRO A 83 5.13 13.39 6.49
N PRO A 84 5.16 12.84 5.27
CA PRO A 84 6.20 13.18 4.32
C PRO A 84 6.14 14.69 4.02
N SER A 85 7.31 15.34 3.98
CA SER A 85 7.43 16.72 3.49
C SER A 85 7.00 16.77 2.03
N ARG A 86 6.14 17.74 1.69
CA ARG A 86 5.73 17.98 0.29
C ARG A 86 6.92 18.23 -0.61
#